data_AF-A0A4Q5WSC4-F1
#
_entry.id   AF-A0A4Q5WSC4-F1
#
_cell.length_a   1.000
_cell.length_b   1.000
_cell.length_c   1.000
_cell.angle_alpha   90.00
_cell.angle_beta   90.00
_cell.angle_gamma   90.00
#
_symmetry.space_group_name_H-M   'P 1'
#
loop_
_entity.id
_entity.type
_entity.pdbx_description
1 polymer ?
#
loop_
_entity_poly.entity_id
_entity_poly.type
_entity_poly.pdbx_seq_one_letter_code
_entity_poly.pdbx_strand_id
1 'polypeptide(L)'
;MSRLIVVSNRVNPPDDPGIASAGGLAMALAAALRDGKGIWFGWSGETTEAFTGQPAIRKVGGVEVALVDLEEQDLAEYYDGYANRTLWPLLHYRMDLTAYERSFNEGYLRVNERFAETLLPLIRP
;
A
#
# COMPACT_ATOMS: atom_id res chain seq x y z
N MET A 1 -21.83 5.33 -13.21
CA MET A 1 -21.27 4.89 -11.91
C MET A 1 -19.79 5.21 -11.92
N SER A 2 -19.31 5.88 -10.88
CA SER A 2 -17.89 6.21 -10.68
C SER A 2 -17.08 4.94 -10.38
N ARG A 3 -15.79 4.98 -10.70
CA ARG A 3 -14.84 3.89 -10.43
C ARG A 3 -14.37 3.98 -8.97
N LEU A 4 -14.38 2.87 -8.23
CA LEU A 4 -13.82 2.83 -6.86
C LEU A 4 -12.29 2.73 -6.94
N ILE A 5 -11.57 3.62 -6.26
CA ILE A 5 -10.11 3.56 -6.13
C ILE A 5 -9.79 3.25 -4.68
N VAL A 6 -9.20 2.08 -4.43
CA VAL A 6 -8.74 1.65 -3.11
C VAL A 6 -7.23 1.88 -3.04
N VAL A 7 -6.78 2.53 -1.98
CA VAL A 7 -5.36 2.73 -1.68
C VAL A 7 -5.06 2.15 -0.32
N SER A 8 -4.12 1.21 -0.26
CA SER A 8 -3.62 0.67 1.01
C SER A 8 -2.13 0.40 0.88
N ASN A 9 -1.42 0.34 2.01
CA ASN A 9 0.00 0.02 1.97
C ASN A 9 0.24 -1.34 1.30
N ARG A 10 -0.33 -2.43 1.84
CA ARG A 10 -0.15 -3.77 1.26
C ARG A 10 -1.31 -4.15 0.35
N VAL A 11 -1.00 -4.64 -0.85
CA VAL A 11 -1.99 -5.08 -1.85
C VAL A 11 -1.82 -6.57 -2.11
N ASN A 12 -2.61 -7.38 -1.40
CA ASN A 12 -2.67 -8.83 -1.55
C ASN A 12 -4.11 -9.26 -1.87
N PRO A 13 -4.61 -9.02 -3.09
CA PRO A 13 -5.87 -9.60 -3.51
C PRO A 13 -5.74 -11.14 -3.46
N PRO A 14 -6.74 -11.85 -2.93
CA PRO A 14 -6.72 -13.30 -2.95
C PRO A 14 -6.81 -13.82 -4.39
N ASP A 15 -5.89 -14.72 -4.78
CA ASP A 15 -5.94 -15.39 -6.09
C ASP A 15 -7.20 -16.25 -6.22
N ASP A 16 -7.59 -16.91 -5.12
CA ASP A 16 -8.84 -17.64 -4.96
C ASP A 16 -9.71 -16.93 -3.90
N PRO A 17 -10.92 -16.43 -4.26
CA PRO A 17 -11.81 -15.76 -3.33
C PRO A 17 -12.31 -16.63 -2.16
N GLY A 18 -12.07 -17.95 -2.19
CA GLY A 18 -12.32 -18.87 -1.08
C GLY A 18 -11.18 -18.98 -0.06
N ILE A 19 -9.99 -18.45 -0.36
CA ILE A 19 -8.81 -18.53 0.51
C ILE A 19 -8.63 -17.19 1.24
N ALA A 20 -8.77 -17.22 2.56
CA ALA A 20 -8.55 -16.06 3.41
C ALA A 20 -7.08 -15.62 3.35
N SER A 21 -6.81 -14.39 2.89
CA SER A 21 -5.51 -13.76 3.17
C SER A 21 -5.47 -13.34 4.65
N ALA A 22 -4.31 -13.45 5.30
CA ALA A 22 -4.14 -12.95 6.65
C ALA A 22 -4.31 -11.41 6.69
N GLY A 23 -5.47 -10.94 7.16
CA GLY A 23 -5.79 -9.51 7.34
C GLY A 23 -7.19 -9.13 6.83
N GLY A 24 -8.08 -8.72 7.75
CA GLY A 24 -9.49 -8.41 7.44
C GLY A 24 -9.70 -7.29 6.42
N LEU A 25 -8.72 -6.40 6.24
CA LEU A 25 -8.75 -5.31 5.26
C LEU A 25 -8.78 -5.85 3.82
N ALA A 26 -7.91 -6.81 3.50
CA ALA A 26 -7.77 -7.31 2.13
C ALA A 26 -9.02 -8.03 1.63
N MET A 27 -9.67 -8.79 2.51
CA MET A 27 -10.93 -9.47 2.22
C MET A 27 -12.09 -8.48 1.97
N ALA A 28 -12.22 -7.44 2.80
CA ALA A 28 -13.27 -6.45 2.66
C ALA A 28 -13.12 -5.64 1.35
N LEU A 29 -11.89 -5.26 1.02
CA LEU A 29 -11.58 -4.48 -0.18
C LEU A 29 -11.75 -5.31 -1.46
N ALA A 30 -11.28 -6.56 -1.47
CA ALA A 30 -11.48 -7.45 -2.61
C ALA A 30 -12.97 -7.65 -2.90
N ALA A 31 -13.79 -7.81 -1.86
CA ALA A 31 -15.24 -7.94 -2.03
C ALA A 31 -15.89 -6.73 -2.69
N ALA A 32 -15.48 -5.51 -2.31
CA ALA A 32 -16.00 -4.26 -2.88
C ALA A 32 -15.54 -4.02 -4.34
N LEU A 33 -14.42 -4.62 -4.75
CA LEU A 33 -13.83 -4.42 -6.08
C LEU A 33 -14.27 -5.46 -7.12
N ARG A 34 -14.92 -6.56 -6.70
CA ARG A 34 -15.32 -7.69 -7.58
C ARG A 34 -16.32 -7.33 -8.68
N ASP A 35 -17.10 -6.27 -8.52
CA ASP A 35 -18.05 -5.81 -9.56
C ASP A 35 -17.36 -5.16 -10.77
N GLY A 36 -16.02 -5.23 -10.84
CA GLY A 36 -15.24 -5.03 -12.07
C GLY A 36 -15.02 -3.58 -12.48
N LYS A 37 -15.29 -2.63 -11.57
CA LYS A 37 -15.15 -1.19 -11.83
C LYS A 37 -14.32 -0.49 -10.74
N GLY A 38 -13.29 -1.16 -10.23
CA GLY A 38 -12.38 -0.55 -9.27
C GLY A 38 -10.95 -0.99 -9.46
N ILE A 39 -10.05 -0.18 -8.92
CA ILE A 39 -8.60 -0.41 -8.92
C ILE A 39 -8.11 -0.44 -7.47
N TRP A 40 -7.22 -1.37 -7.16
CA TRP A 40 -6.51 -1.41 -5.90
C TRP A 40 -5.04 -1.04 -6.11
N PHE A 41 -4.66 0.11 -5.57
CA PHE A 41 -3.32 0.65 -5.66
C PHE A 41 -2.55 0.49 -4.33
N GLY A 42 -1.25 0.21 -4.41
CA GLY A 42 -0.35 0.18 -3.25
C GLY A 42 0.93 -0.63 -3.47
N TRP A 43 1.64 -0.93 -2.38
CA TRP A 43 2.89 -1.67 -2.39
C TRP A 43 2.67 -3.17 -2.63
N SER A 44 3.48 -3.76 -3.51
CA SER A 44 3.47 -5.18 -3.85
C SER A 44 3.92 -6.09 -2.69
N GLY A 45 4.75 -5.57 -1.80
CA GLY A 45 5.49 -6.36 -0.81
C GLY A 45 6.96 -6.61 -1.19
N GLU A 46 7.39 -6.23 -2.39
CA GLU A 46 8.75 -6.43 -2.91
C GLU A 46 9.56 -5.13 -2.93
N THR A 47 10.89 -5.27 -2.98
CA THR A 47 11.81 -4.13 -3.14
C THR A 47 12.33 -4.01 -4.58
N THR A 48 12.77 -2.81 -4.95
CA THR A 48 13.42 -2.49 -6.23
C THR A 48 14.73 -1.74 -6.01
N GLU A 49 15.67 -1.84 -6.96
CA GLU A 49 16.91 -1.05 -6.93
C GLU A 49 16.66 0.45 -7.12
N ALA A 50 15.65 0.79 -7.91
CA ALA A 50 15.30 2.17 -8.21
C ALA A 50 13.78 2.34 -8.34
N PHE A 51 13.24 3.36 -7.67
CA PHE A 51 11.83 3.72 -7.81
C PHE A 51 11.57 4.40 -9.16
N THR A 52 10.68 3.82 -9.97
CA THR A 52 10.40 4.31 -11.34
C THR A 52 9.16 5.18 -11.43
N GLY A 53 8.29 5.17 -10.41
CA GLY A 53 6.97 5.80 -10.46
C GLY A 53 6.00 5.17 -11.46
N GLN A 54 6.34 4.00 -12.04
CA GLN A 54 5.50 3.27 -12.96
C GLN A 54 4.91 2.04 -12.26
N PRO A 55 3.59 2.00 -12.01
CA PRO A 55 2.99 0.87 -11.33
C PRO A 55 2.82 -0.30 -12.29
N ALA A 56 3.10 -1.52 -11.83
CA ALA A 56 2.74 -2.73 -12.54
C ALA A 56 1.22 -2.96 -12.42
N ILE A 57 0.52 -2.89 -13.56
CA ILE A 57 -0.93 -3.11 -13.61
C ILE A 57 -1.22 -4.54 -14.02
N ARG A 58 -2.00 -5.27 -13.21
CA ARG A 58 -2.45 -6.64 -13.50
C ARG A 58 -3.84 -6.92 -12.95
N LYS A 59 -4.45 -8.02 -13.39
CA LYS A 59 -5.75 -8.48 -12.90
C LYS A 59 -5.56 -9.73 -12.05
N VAL A 60 -6.01 -9.70 -10.79
CA VAL A 60 -5.92 -10.81 -9.83
C VAL A 60 -7.29 -11.05 -9.22
N GLY A 61 -7.80 -12.29 -9.29
CA GLY A 61 -9.10 -12.63 -8.70
C GLY A 61 -10.28 -11.77 -9.23
N GLY A 62 -10.19 -11.25 -10.45
CA GLY A 62 -11.18 -10.34 -11.03
C GLY A 62 -10.98 -8.85 -10.71
N VAL A 63 -10.03 -8.50 -9.83
CA VAL A 63 -9.70 -7.14 -9.39
C VAL A 63 -8.52 -6.59 -10.20
N GLU A 64 -8.63 -5.36 -10.70
CA GLU A 64 -7.50 -4.63 -11.27
C GLU A 64 -6.63 -4.09 -10.13
N VAL A 65 -5.35 -4.42 -10.13
CA VAL A 65 -4.38 -3.92 -9.16
C VAL A 65 -3.27 -3.14 -9.84
N ALA A 66 -2.83 -2.06 -9.21
CA ALA A 66 -1.69 -1.25 -9.62
C ALA A 66 -0.66 -1.26 -8.49
N LEU A 67 0.44 -1.95 -8.74
CA LEU A 67 1.44 -2.25 -7.71
C LEU A 67 2.69 -1.43 -7.92
N VAL A 68 3.24 -0.89 -6.83
CA VAL A 68 4.54 -0.23 -6.81
C VAL A 68 5.49 -1.02 -5.90
N ASP A 69 6.77 -1.00 -6.24
CA ASP A 69 7.83 -1.56 -5.41
C ASP A 69 8.61 -0.41 -4.77
N LEU A 70 9.15 -0.64 -3.57
CA LEU A 70 9.88 0.38 -2.82
C LEU A 70 11.38 0.11 -2.85
N GLU A 71 12.18 1.17 -2.83
CA GLU A 71 13.62 1.03 -2.55
C GLU A 71 13.82 0.53 -1.11
N GLU A 72 14.92 -0.18 -0.83
CA GLU A 72 15.17 -0.71 0.53
C GLU A 72 15.18 0.39 1.60
N GLN A 73 15.74 1.56 1.25
CA GLN A 73 15.73 2.73 2.14
C GLN A 73 14.29 3.20 2.43
N ASP A 74 13.43 3.27 1.42
CA ASP A 74 12.04 3.65 1.58
C ASP A 74 11.30 2.63 2.45
N LEU A 75 11.50 1.33 2.23
CA LEU A 75 10.91 0.28 3.06
C LEU A 75 11.33 0.45 4.55
N ALA A 76 12.62 0.67 4.78
CA ALA A 76 13.19 0.82 6.13
C ALA A 76 12.67 2.09 6.83
N GLU A 77 12.56 3.22 6.13
CA GLU A 77 12.17 4.50 6.73
C GLU A 77 10.64 4.66 6.85
N TYR A 78 9.88 4.29 5.81
CA TYR A 78 8.42 4.45 5.77
C TYR A 78 7.68 3.33 6.51
N TYR A 79 7.92 2.07 6.15
CA TYR A 79 7.10 0.95 6.66
C TYR A 79 7.66 0.42 7.97
N ASP A 80 8.91 -0.02 7.99
CA ASP A 80 9.53 -0.59 9.18
C ASP A 80 9.86 0.49 10.22
N GLY A 81 10.18 1.70 9.78
CA GLY A 81 10.46 2.86 10.61
C GLY A 81 9.17 3.55 11.07
N TYR A 82 8.71 4.54 10.31
CA TYR A 82 7.65 5.42 10.79
C TYR A 82 6.33 4.70 11.06
N ALA A 83 5.87 3.85 10.13
CA ALA A 83 4.59 3.17 10.30
C ALA A 83 4.63 2.17 11.47
N ASN A 84 5.63 1.28 11.53
CA ASN A 84 5.64 0.16 12.47
C ASN A 84 6.43 0.41 13.77
N ARG A 85 7.42 1.31 13.78
CA ARG A 85 8.17 1.68 15.00
C ARG A 85 7.74 3.01 15.61
N THR A 86 7.13 3.92 14.85
CA THR A 86 6.58 5.17 15.40
C THR A 86 5.08 5.08 15.62
N LEU A 87 4.28 5.05 14.54
CA LEU A 87 2.82 5.19 14.58
C LEU A 87 2.15 4.00 15.26
N TRP A 88 2.49 2.78 14.87
CA TRP A 88 1.85 1.58 15.39
C TRP A 88 1.93 1.49 16.93
N PRO A 89 3.11 1.46 17.58
CA PRO A 89 3.17 1.38 19.04
C PRO A 89 2.53 2.60 19.71
N LEU A 90 2.68 3.80 19.14
CA LEU A 90 2.09 5.02 19.69
C LEU A 90 0.56 4.92 19.73
N LEU A 91 -0.07 4.51 18.63
CA LEU A 91 -1.52 4.33 18.49
C LEU A 91 -2.04 3.12 19.29
N HIS A 92 -1.16 2.23 19.74
CA HIS A 92 -1.48 1.10 20.61
C HIS A 92 -1.04 1.32 22.06
N TYR A 93 -0.82 2.58 22.48
CA TYR A 93 -0.47 2.96 23.86
C TYR A 93 0.83 2.33 24.39
N ARG A 94 1.72 1.92 23.49
CA ARG A 94 3.05 1.34 23.79
C ARG A 94 4.15 2.36 23.53
N MET A 95 4.08 3.51 24.22
CA MET A 95 5.10 4.57 24.12
C MET A 95 6.52 4.06 24.45
N ASP A 96 6.62 3.01 25.27
CA ASP A 96 7.87 2.31 25.59
C ASP A 96 8.52 1.63 24.36
N LEU A 97 7.73 1.31 23.33
CA LEU A 97 8.19 0.71 22.08
C LEU A 97 8.29 1.73 20.93
N THR A 98 7.86 2.98 21.14
CA THR A 98 7.89 4.01 20.11
C THR A 98 9.31 4.49 19.89
N ALA A 99 9.81 4.35 18.66
CA ALA A 99 11.04 4.96 18.20
C ALA A 99 10.74 6.04 17.16
N TYR A 100 11.40 7.18 17.27
CA TYR A 100 11.31 8.29 16.31
C TYR A 100 12.70 8.69 15.85
N GLU A 101 12.86 8.75 14.53
CA GLU A 101 14.04 9.31 13.87
C GLU A 101 13.57 10.30 12.81
N ARG A 102 14.39 11.33 12.55
CA ARG A 102 14.06 12.33 11.52
C ARG A 102 13.93 11.67 10.13
N SER A 103 14.81 10.72 9.83
CA SER A 103 14.80 9.91 8.60
C SER A 103 13.48 9.17 8.42
N PHE A 104 12.89 8.61 9.49
CA PHE A 104 11.60 7.92 9.40
C PHE A 104 10.50 8.88 8.96
N ASN A 105 10.43 10.08 9.55
CA ASN A 105 9.44 11.08 9.16
C ASN A 105 9.62 11.53 7.70
N GLU A 106 10.86 11.78 7.29
CA GLU A 106 11.20 12.19 5.92
C GLU A 106 10.88 11.08 4.91
N GLY A 107 11.25 9.83 5.19
CA GLY A 107 10.90 8.67 4.37
C GLY A 107 9.39 8.43 4.32
N TYR A 108 8.69 8.62 5.44
CA TYR A 108 7.23 8.47 5.46
C TYR A 108 6.53 9.45 4.53
N LEU A 109 6.92 10.73 4.58
CA LEU A 109 6.37 11.76 3.70
C LEU A 109 6.75 11.49 2.23
N ARG A 110 8.02 11.18 1.97
CA ARG A 110 8.53 10.87 0.62
C ARG A 110 7.77 9.72 -0.04
N VAL A 111 7.54 8.62 0.65
CA VAL A 111 6.82 7.46 0.10
C VAL A 111 5.34 7.79 -0.16
N ASN A 112 4.68 8.51 0.75
CA ASN A 112 3.29 8.93 0.51
C ASN A 112 3.17 9.87 -0.70
N GLU A 113 4.12 10.78 -0.89
CA GLU A 113 4.17 11.65 -2.07
C GLU A 113 4.37 10.82 -3.35
N ARG A 114 5.36 9.91 -3.37
CA ARG A 114 5.59 8.98 -4.49
C ARG A 114 4.35 8.15 -4.83
N PHE A 115 3.62 7.67 -3.82
CA PHE A 115 2.36 6.93 -4.02
C PHE A 115 1.28 7.82 -4.64
N ALA A 116 1.11 9.05 -4.15
CA ALA A 116 0.14 9.99 -4.68
C ALA A 116 0.46 10.36 -6.15
N GLU A 117 1.72 10.66 -6.45
CA GLU A 117 2.19 10.97 -7.81
C GLU A 117 2.00 9.79 -8.76
N THR A 118 2.28 8.58 -8.31
CA THR A 118 2.10 7.36 -9.13
C THR A 118 0.63 7.04 -9.38
N LEU A 119 -0.24 7.31 -8.40
CA LEU A 119 -1.67 7.08 -8.51
C LEU A 119 -2.36 8.12 -9.40
N LEU A 120 -1.90 9.38 -9.38
CA LEU A 120 -2.58 10.52 -10.01
C LEU A 120 -2.94 10.28 -11.49
N PRO A 121 -2.04 9.76 -12.36
CA PRO A 121 -2.37 9.46 -13.76
C PRO A 121 -3.44 8.37 -13.94
N LEU A 122 -3.63 7.53 -12.92
CA LEU A 122 -4.63 6.46 -12.97
C LEU A 122 -6.03 6.98 -12.66
N ILE A 123 -6.19 8.15 -12.03
CA ILE A 123 -7.47 8.75 -11.66
C ILE A 123 -8.16 9.33 -12.91
N ARG A 124 -9.46 9.03 -13.09
CA ARG A 124 -10.28 9.50 -14.22
C ARG A 124 -11.51 10.23 -13.67
N PRO A 125 -12.03 11.25 -14.37
CA PRO A 125 -13.27 11.95 -14.00
C PRO A 125 -14.49 11.01 -13.90
#